data_AF-A0A5D3AHX1-F1
#
_entry.id   AF-A0A5D3AHX1-F1
#
_cell.length_a   1.000
_cell.length_b   1.000
_cell.length_c   1.000
_cell.angle_alpha   90.00
_cell.angle_beta   90.00
_cell.angle_gamma   90.00
#
_symmetry.space_group_name_H-M   'P 1'
#
loop_
_entity.id
_entity.type
_entity.pdbx_description
1 polymer ?
#
loop_
_entity_poly.entity_id
_entity_poly.type
_entity_poly.pdbx_seq_one_letter_code
_entity_poly.pdbx_strand_id
1 'polypeptide(L)'
;MDRGKNAKVRRKTVTSAHFPATSFPRLPRKGPAALLPCPLFALSTSHRILTMSTPAPPYVHAPPTAAPPSLTALPVHLIHRILQLTLDQQATPSRFWSDPEEERVRRRWALFRGPRGVSRVFWLVATSILRTHYLPPFLDLIKPGYSSDPFPFESSHLSDPSLSFDSSAGGSVYAETGRETAVFDMFIAVRVGEELRRVESELSEGSGAEWEIFHMLQPAARIEDLLSTLPPHLITPISILPSPPSPKRTLPLPQALVNISLSPNWASVWINAQVVEGLKRKGGGKEMVLEVDVRRVGTLEGVVARVGEALDDLRLGL
;
A
#
# COMPACT_ATOMS: atom_id res chain seq x y z
N MET A 1 30.10 -44.92 15.24
CA MET A 1 28.69 -45.15 15.60
C MET A 1 27.97 -43.83 15.47
N ASP A 2 27.55 -43.51 14.25
CA ASP A 2 26.90 -42.25 13.89
C ASP A 2 25.39 -42.31 14.14
N ARG A 3 24.85 -41.31 14.83
CA ARG A 3 23.42 -41.08 14.97
C ARG A 3 22.99 -40.01 13.97
N GLY A 4 22.55 -40.43 12.79
CA GLY A 4 21.83 -39.59 11.83
C GLY A 4 20.45 -39.21 12.38
N LYS A 5 20.19 -37.91 12.51
CA LYS A 5 18.85 -37.37 12.81
C LYS A 5 18.10 -37.19 11.49
N ASN A 6 17.08 -38.02 11.28
CA ASN A 6 16.20 -37.94 10.12
C ASN A 6 15.23 -36.75 10.24
N ALA A 7 15.28 -35.84 9.27
CA ALA A 7 14.26 -34.82 9.04
C ALA A 7 12.95 -35.50 8.60
N LYS A 8 11.89 -35.30 9.40
CA LYS A 8 10.58 -35.93 9.22
C LYS A 8 9.66 -35.00 8.42
N VAL A 9 9.61 -35.19 7.11
CA VAL A 9 8.62 -34.56 6.22
C VAL A 9 7.23 -35.13 6.55
N ARG A 10 6.33 -34.28 7.06
CA ARG A 10 4.99 -34.70 7.51
C ARG A 10 3.92 -34.12 6.56
N ARG A 11 3.41 -34.95 5.65
CA ARG A 11 2.18 -34.65 4.89
C ARG A 11 0.99 -34.67 5.88
N LYS A 12 0.28 -33.55 6.01
CA LYS A 12 -0.98 -33.48 6.77
C LYS A 12 -2.17 -33.42 5.82
N THR A 13 -3.03 -34.42 5.92
CA THR A 13 -4.40 -34.43 5.45
C THR A 13 -5.23 -33.49 6.31
N VAL A 14 -6.00 -32.60 5.68
CA VAL A 14 -6.85 -31.61 6.34
C VAL A 14 -8.19 -32.26 6.69
N THR A 15 -8.42 -32.49 7.97
CA THR A 15 -9.73 -32.85 8.53
C THR A 15 -10.44 -31.59 9.01
N SER A 16 -11.60 -31.33 8.45
CA SER A 16 -12.52 -30.23 8.81
C SER A 16 -12.98 -30.37 10.25
N ALA A 17 -12.76 -29.34 11.07
CA ALA A 17 -13.26 -29.25 12.44
C ALA A 17 -14.31 -28.12 12.57
N HIS A 18 -15.42 -28.51 13.19
CA HIS A 18 -16.57 -27.69 13.58
C HIS A 18 -16.18 -26.73 14.72
N PHE A 19 -16.54 -25.45 14.62
CA PHE A 19 -16.32 -24.45 15.67
C PHE A 19 -17.62 -24.20 16.46
N PRO A 20 -17.60 -24.23 17.81
CA PRO A 20 -18.72 -23.78 18.63
C PRO A 20 -18.66 -22.27 18.89
N ALA A 21 -19.84 -21.65 18.94
CA ALA A 21 -20.05 -20.24 19.25
C ALA A 21 -19.56 -19.90 20.67
N THR A 22 -18.75 -18.85 20.78
CA THR A 22 -18.30 -18.29 22.06
C THR A 22 -18.94 -16.92 22.29
N SER A 23 -19.53 -16.78 23.48
CA SER A 23 -20.15 -15.58 24.01
C SER A 23 -19.10 -14.56 24.44
N PHE A 24 -19.30 -13.30 24.03
CA PHE A 24 -18.42 -12.18 24.41
C PHE A 24 -18.80 -11.61 25.79
N PRO A 25 -17.82 -11.34 26.69
CA PRO A 25 -18.07 -10.58 27.90
C PRO A 25 -18.12 -9.07 27.62
N ARG A 26 -19.13 -8.40 28.20
CA ARG A 26 -19.27 -6.93 28.22
C ARG A 26 -18.12 -6.29 29.00
N LEU A 27 -17.42 -5.36 28.37
CA LEU A 27 -16.44 -4.48 29.03
C LEU A 27 -17.15 -3.30 29.73
N PRO A 28 -16.56 -2.78 30.84
CA PRO A 28 -17.13 -1.67 31.60
C PRO A 28 -16.90 -0.31 30.93
N ARG A 29 -17.95 0.51 30.99
CA ARG A 29 -18.02 1.93 30.60
C ARG A 29 -17.02 2.74 31.46
N LYS A 30 -15.95 3.26 30.85
CA LYS A 30 -15.11 4.32 31.44
C LYS A 30 -15.76 5.68 31.24
N GLY A 31 -15.88 6.44 32.33
CA GLY A 31 -16.45 7.79 32.35
C GLY A 31 -15.55 8.86 31.71
N PRO A 32 -16.05 10.11 31.63
CA PRO A 32 -15.42 11.20 30.88
C PRO A 32 -14.15 11.70 31.60
N ALA A 33 -13.03 11.66 30.89
CA ALA A 33 -11.78 12.28 31.31
C ALA A 33 -11.85 13.79 31.14
N ALA A 34 -11.44 14.50 32.18
CA ALA A 34 -11.39 15.95 32.26
C ALA A 34 -10.52 16.56 31.15
N LEU A 35 -11.06 17.59 30.51
CA LEU A 35 -10.38 18.46 29.55
C LEU A 35 -9.32 19.29 30.27
N LEU A 36 -8.05 19.04 29.95
CA LEU A 36 -6.97 19.98 30.25
C LEU A 36 -6.83 20.98 29.09
N PRO A 37 -6.63 22.28 29.36
CA PRO A 37 -6.47 23.30 28.34
C PRO A 37 -5.10 23.19 27.66
N CYS A 38 -5.10 23.06 26.34
CA CYS A 38 -3.90 23.16 25.51
C CYS A 38 -3.26 24.55 25.64
N PRO A 39 -1.93 24.65 25.69
CA PRO A 39 -1.24 25.94 25.67
C PRO A 39 -1.39 26.58 24.28
N LEU A 40 -1.94 27.79 24.28
CA LEU A 40 -1.96 28.72 23.16
C LEU A 40 -0.54 28.91 22.62
N PHE A 41 -0.26 28.38 21.43
CA PHE A 41 0.89 28.81 20.64
C PHE A 41 0.64 30.26 20.20
N ALA A 42 1.39 31.18 20.81
CA ALA A 42 1.47 32.56 20.37
C ALA A 42 2.05 32.60 18.96
N LEU A 43 1.19 32.89 17.98
CA LEU A 43 1.61 33.29 16.64
C LEU A 43 2.38 34.61 16.77
N SER A 44 3.71 34.52 16.65
CA SER A 44 4.58 35.66 16.48
C SER A 44 4.24 36.33 15.16
N THR A 45 3.46 37.41 15.24
CA THR A 45 3.16 38.32 14.14
C THR A 45 4.45 38.98 13.68
N SER A 46 5.14 38.33 12.76
CA SER A 46 6.24 38.94 12.02
C SER A 46 5.64 39.98 11.07
N HIS A 47 5.72 41.25 11.47
CA HIS A 47 5.39 42.40 10.64
C HIS A 47 6.31 42.39 9.40
N ARG A 48 5.85 41.76 8.32
CA ARG A 48 6.42 41.93 6.99
C ARG A 48 6.14 43.36 6.53
N ILE A 49 7.22 44.10 6.45
CA ILE A 49 7.36 45.39 5.78
C ILE A 49 6.67 45.32 4.40
N LEU A 50 5.79 46.29 4.15
CA LEU A 50 5.08 46.53 2.89
C LEU A 50 6.09 46.82 1.77
N THR A 51 6.55 45.77 1.09
CA THR A 51 7.27 45.91 -0.18
C THR A 51 6.30 46.49 -1.20
N MET A 52 6.67 47.65 -1.76
CA MET A 52 5.94 48.36 -2.80
C MET A 52 5.49 47.39 -3.90
N SER A 53 4.18 47.36 -4.13
CA SER A 53 3.52 46.58 -5.18
C SER A 53 4.02 47.05 -6.55
N THR A 54 5.04 46.39 -7.09
CA THR A 54 5.34 46.46 -8.52
C THR A 54 4.12 45.89 -9.26
N PRO A 55 3.53 46.63 -10.22
CA PRO A 55 2.36 46.15 -10.96
C PRO A 55 2.70 44.83 -11.64
N ALA A 56 1.74 43.90 -11.64
CA ALA A 56 1.89 42.63 -12.34
C ALA A 56 2.31 42.91 -13.79
N PRO A 57 3.29 42.17 -14.33
CA PRO A 57 3.76 42.39 -15.69
C PRO A 57 2.58 42.28 -16.68
N PRO A 58 2.55 43.12 -17.72
CA PRO A 58 1.49 43.09 -18.73
C PRO A 58 1.43 41.70 -19.38
N TYR A 59 0.20 41.23 -19.62
CA TYR A 59 -0.04 39.92 -20.22
C TYR A 59 0.48 39.91 -21.67
N VAL A 60 1.60 39.24 -21.92
CA VAL A 60 2.14 39.05 -23.27
C VAL A 60 1.52 37.78 -23.82
N HIS A 61 0.85 37.87 -24.98
CA HIS A 61 0.33 36.70 -25.67
C HIS A 61 1.49 35.74 -26.02
N ALA A 62 1.49 34.55 -25.42
CA ALA A 62 2.44 33.51 -25.78
C ALA A 62 2.19 33.07 -27.24
N PRO A 63 3.24 32.85 -28.05
CA PRO A 63 3.08 32.33 -29.39
C PRO A 63 2.37 30.97 -29.33
N PRO A 64 1.45 30.67 -30.26
CA PRO A 64 0.70 29.43 -30.24
C PRO A 64 1.66 28.24 -30.31
N THR A 65 1.74 27.48 -29.22
CA THR A 65 2.43 26.19 -29.21
C THR A 65 1.72 25.24 -30.17
N ALA A 66 2.47 24.57 -31.04
CA ALA A 66 1.93 23.72 -32.11
C ALA A 66 1.12 22.50 -31.62
N ALA A 67 1.19 22.16 -30.33
CA ALA A 67 0.42 21.06 -29.75
C ALA A 67 -1.01 21.52 -29.41
N PRO A 68 -2.05 20.74 -29.78
CA PRO A 68 -3.42 21.04 -29.40
C PRO A 68 -3.54 21.07 -27.87
N PRO A 69 -4.31 22.02 -27.30
CA PRO A 69 -4.49 22.10 -25.86
C PRO A 69 -5.16 20.81 -25.36
N SER A 70 -4.48 20.11 -24.44
CA SER A 70 -4.98 18.89 -23.81
C SER A 70 -4.93 19.04 -22.29
N LEU A 71 -5.89 18.46 -21.59
CA LEU A 71 -5.88 18.37 -20.12
C LEU A 71 -4.64 17.63 -19.60
N THR A 72 -4.06 16.73 -20.40
CA THR A 72 -2.82 16.02 -20.05
C THR A 72 -1.56 16.89 -20.17
N ALA A 73 -1.64 18.02 -20.88
CA ALA A 73 -0.54 18.97 -21.01
C ALA A 73 -0.50 20.00 -19.85
N LEU A 74 -1.49 19.96 -18.94
CA LEU A 74 -1.50 20.82 -17.77
C LEU A 74 -0.40 20.40 -16.79
N PRO A 75 0.26 21.36 -16.11
CA PRO A 75 1.15 21.06 -14.99
C PRO A 75 0.47 20.19 -13.92
N VAL A 76 1.21 19.23 -13.37
CA VAL A 76 0.70 18.22 -12.41
C VAL A 76 0.02 18.88 -11.20
N HIS A 77 0.58 19.98 -10.69
CA HIS A 77 0.00 20.71 -9.55
C HIS A 77 -1.37 21.32 -9.86
N LEU A 78 -1.64 21.72 -11.12
CA LEU A 78 -2.96 22.19 -11.54
C LEU A 78 -3.96 21.05 -11.64
N ILE A 79 -3.55 19.90 -12.21
CA ILE A 79 -4.40 18.69 -12.25
C ILE A 79 -4.77 18.27 -10.82
N HIS A 80 -3.79 18.25 -9.92
CA HIS A 80 -4.01 17.95 -8.51
C HIS A 80 -5.01 18.93 -7.87
N ARG A 81 -4.82 20.24 -8.08
CA ARG A 81 -5.75 21.25 -7.55
C ARG A 81 -7.16 21.10 -8.12
N ILE A 82 -7.31 20.87 -9.43
CA ILE A 82 -8.61 20.64 -10.07
C ILE A 82 -9.30 19.43 -9.43
N LEU A 83 -8.61 18.29 -9.31
CA LEU A 83 -9.18 17.09 -8.71
C LEU A 83 -9.52 17.28 -7.22
N GLN A 84 -8.69 17.99 -6.46
CA GLN A 84 -9.03 18.34 -5.07
C GLN A 84 -10.30 19.21 -4.97
N LEU A 85 -10.45 20.19 -5.87
CA LEU A 85 -11.66 21.04 -5.90
C LEU A 85 -12.92 20.23 -6.24
N THR A 86 -12.81 19.11 -6.97
CA THR A 86 -13.97 18.23 -7.17
C THR A 86 -14.46 17.54 -5.89
N LEU A 87 -13.61 17.45 -4.87
CA LEU A 87 -13.98 16.91 -3.55
C LEU A 87 -14.52 17.99 -2.59
N ASP A 88 -14.38 19.27 -2.92
CA ASP A 88 -14.78 20.37 -2.05
C ASP A 88 -16.31 20.49 -1.97
N GLN A 89 -16.86 20.34 -0.76
CA GLN A 89 -18.29 20.45 -0.50
C GLN A 89 -18.83 21.84 -0.86
N GLN A 90 -18.02 22.90 -0.67
CA GLN A 90 -18.42 24.28 -0.93
C GLN A 90 -18.53 24.58 -2.44
N ALA A 91 -17.89 23.78 -3.28
CA ALA A 91 -17.93 23.96 -4.73
C ALA A 91 -19.27 23.53 -5.35
N THR A 92 -20.21 22.99 -4.58
CA THR A 92 -21.47 22.45 -5.11
C THR A 92 -22.67 23.29 -4.75
N PRO A 93 -23.47 23.71 -5.74
CA PRO A 93 -24.66 24.50 -5.49
C PRO A 93 -25.65 23.76 -4.57
N SER A 94 -26.16 24.46 -3.56
CA SER A 94 -27.12 23.94 -2.56
C SER A 94 -28.38 23.32 -3.16
N ARG A 95 -28.74 23.66 -4.40
CA ARG A 95 -29.89 23.07 -5.11
C ARG A 95 -29.74 21.58 -5.46
N PHE A 96 -28.51 21.06 -5.42
CA PHE A 96 -28.23 19.64 -5.66
C PHE A 96 -27.94 18.86 -4.36
N TRP A 97 -28.15 19.49 -3.19
CA TRP A 97 -27.96 18.84 -1.89
C TRP A 97 -29.25 18.14 -1.44
N SER A 98 -29.28 16.81 -1.50
CA SER A 98 -30.17 16.00 -0.66
C SER A 98 -29.46 15.65 0.65
N ASP A 99 -28.31 14.98 0.56
CA ASP A 99 -27.49 14.56 1.69
C ASP A 99 -26.00 14.91 1.46
N PRO A 100 -25.37 15.74 2.32
CA PRO A 100 -23.96 16.09 2.20
C PRO A 100 -23.01 14.90 2.38
N GLU A 101 -23.41 13.86 3.13
CA GLU A 101 -22.57 12.68 3.33
C GLU A 101 -22.54 11.80 2.08
N GLU A 102 -23.71 11.53 1.51
CA GLU A 102 -23.87 10.80 0.26
C GLU A 102 -23.05 11.41 -0.87
N GLU A 103 -23.15 12.72 -1.05
CA GLU A 103 -22.45 13.43 -2.10
C GLU A 103 -20.92 13.37 -1.91
N ARG A 104 -20.44 13.51 -0.67
CA ARG A 104 -19.01 13.34 -0.34
C ARG A 104 -18.51 11.94 -0.68
N VAL A 105 -19.30 10.90 -0.40
CA VAL A 105 -18.96 9.51 -0.73
C VAL A 105 -18.95 9.29 -2.24
N ARG A 106 -19.99 9.76 -2.95
CA ARG A 106 -20.08 9.66 -4.41
C ARG A 106 -18.91 10.32 -5.13
N ARG A 107 -18.43 11.46 -4.63
CA ARG A 107 -17.24 12.13 -5.21
C ARG A 107 -15.96 11.35 -5.01
N ARG A 108 -15.74 10.78 -3.83
CA ARG A 108 -14.59 9.90 -3.58
C ARG A 108 -14.65 8.66 -4.48
N TRP A 109 -15.83 8.08 -4.65
CA TRP A 109 -16.05 6.99 -5.61
C TRP A 109 -15.79 7.43 -7.07
N ALA A 110 -16.28 8.60 -7.48
CA ALA A 110 -16.04 9.14 -8.82
C ALA A 110 -14.55 9.39 -9.07
N LEU A 111 -13.81 9.89 -8.07
CA LEU A 111 -12.35 10.04 -8.13
C LEU A 111 -11.64 8.68 -8.25
N PHE A 112 -12.12 7.66 -7.53
CA PHE A 112 -11.58 6.31 -7.61
C PHE A 112 -11.85 5.64 -8.97
N ARG A 113 -13.05 5.80 -9.54
CA ARG A 113 -13.46 5.06 -10.76
C ARG A 113 -13.20 5.83 -12.06
N GLY A 114 -13.39 7.14 -12.07
CA GLY A 114 -13.41 7.97 -13.27
C GLY A 114 -12.01 8.32 -13.81
N PRO A 115 -11.30 9.29 -13.20
CA PRO A 115 -10.08 9.87 -13.77
C PRO A 115 -8.93 8.86 -13.90
N ARG A 116 -8.90 7.83 -13.05
CA ARG A 116 -7.86 6.78 -13.06
C ARG A 116 -7.78 6.01 -14.39
N GLY A 117 -8.85 5.96 -15.17
CA GLY A 117 -8.88 5.30 -16.48
C GLY A 117 -8.52 6.20 -17.67
N VAL A 118 -8.37 7.52 -17.47
CA VAL A 118 -8.22 8.48 -18.56
C VAL A 118 -6.77 8.59 -19.03
N SER A 119 -5.83 8.75 -18.11
CA SER A 119 -4.40 8.80 -18.40
C SER A 119 -3.56 8.44 -17.19
N ARG A 120 -2.28 8.12 -17.40
CA ARG A 120 -1.34 7.78 -16.34
C ARG A 120 -1.19 8.89 -15.30
N VAL A 121 -1.13 10.15 -15.74
CA VAL A 121 -1.01 11.31 -14.84
C VAL A 121 -2.24 11.44 -13.94
N PHE A 122 -3.44 11.31 -14.51
CA PHE A 122 -4.67 11.34 -13.72
C PHE A 122 -4.77 10.17 -12.74
N TRP A 123 -4.29 8.98 -13.13
CA TRP A 123 -4.18 7.86 -12.19
C TRP A 123 -3.29 8.19 -11.00
N LEU A 124 -2.09 8.73 -11.24
CA LEU A 124 -1.13 9.07 -10.19
C LEU A 124 -1.69 10.10 -9.21
N VAL A 125 -2.24 11.19 -9.75
CA VAL A 125 -2.80 12.30 -8.96
C VAL A 125 -4.07 11.88 -8.22
N ALA A 126 -4.98 11.15 -8.86
CA ALA A 126 -6.18 10.66 -8.18
C ALA A 126 -5.83 9.67 -7.06
N THR A 127 -4.90 8.74 -7.32
CA THR A 127 -4.39 7.81 -6.30
C THR A 127 -3.69 8.56 -5.17
N SER A 128 -2.90 9.60 -5.43
CA SER A 128 -2.24 10.37 -4.37
C SER A 128 -3.25 11.05 -3.44
N ILE A 129 -4.29 11.69 -4.00
CA ILE A 129 -5.36 12.32 -3.22
C ILE A 129 -6.10 11.29 -2.37
N LEU A 130 -6.46 10.14 -2.94
CA LEU A 130 -7.14 9.06 -2.22
C LEU A 130 -6.25 8.50 -1.10
N ARG A 131 -4.97 8.27 -1.38
CA ARG A 131 -4.00 7.82 -0.37
C ARG A 131 -3.93 8.82 0.79
N THR A 132 -3.80 10.12 0.54
CA THR A 132 -3.80 11.13 1.61
C THR A 132 -5.09 11.08 2.44
N HIS A 133 -6.25 10.89 1.81
CA HIS A 133 -7.53 10.83 2.51
C HIS A 133 -7.72 9.56 3.36
N TYR A 134 -7.26 8.41 2.86
CA TYR A 134 -7.48 7.11 3.52
C TYR A 134 -6.29 6.64 4.36
N LEU A 135 -5.18 7.38 4.38
CA LEU A 135 -4.01 7.01 5.19
C LEU A 135 -4.33 7.03 6.69
N PRO A 136 -4.97 8.07 7.28
CA PRO A 136 -5.30 8.04 8.71
C PRO A 136 -6.15 6.84 9.13
N PRO A 137 -7.31 6.53 8.50
CA PRO A 137 -8.10 5.36 8.90
C PRO A 137 -7.40 4.03 8.61
N PHE A 138 -6.48 3.98 7.65
CA PHE A 138 -5.64 2.79 7.44
C PHE A 138 -4.70 2.58 8.63
N LEU A 139 -3.98 3.62 9.06
CA LEU A 139 -3.04 3.54 10.17
C LEU A 139 -3.73 3.21 11.51
N ASP A 140 -4.94 3.72 11.74
CA ASP A 140 -5.73 3.43 12.94
C ASP A 140 -6.12 1.94 13.07
N LEU A 141 -6.19 1.22 11.95
CA LEU A 141 -6.54 -0.20 11.90
C LEU A 141 -5.32 -1.13 11.94
N ILE A 142 -4.12 -0.60 11.72
CA ILE A 142 -2.88 -1.38 11.83
C ILE A 142 -2.60 -1.66 13.31
N LYS A 143 -2.20 -2.90 13.60
CA LYS A 143 -1.81 -3.28 14.96
C LYS A 143 -0.57 -2.49 15.39
N PRO A 144 -0.53 -1.98 16.63
CA PRO A 144 0.68 -1.35 17.15
C PRO A 144 1.91 -2.25 16.99
N GLY A 145 2.98 -1.72 16.43
CA GLY A 145 4.22 -2.47 16.16
C GLY A 145 4.21 -3.30 14.86
N TYR A 146 3.16 -3.23 14.04
CA TYR A 146 3.12 -3.84 12.70
C TYR A 146 3.36 -2.83 11.58
N SER A 147 3.43 -1.54 11.91
CA SER A 147 3.49 -0.46 10.91
C SER A 147 4.93 -0.07 10.59
N SER A 148 5.26 -0.14 9.30
CA SER A 148 6.18 0.78 8.60
C SER A 148 5.54 2.13 8.35
N ASP A 149 6.29 3.15 7.95
CA ASP A 149 5.73 4.10 6.97
C ASP A 149 5.49 3.29 5.67
N PRO A 150 4.24 3.20 5.14
CA PRO A 150 3.96 2.50 3.88
C PRO A 150 4.57 3.22 2.66
N PHE A 151 5.24 4.35 2.89
CA PHE A 151 6.09 5.05 1.94
C PHE A 151 7.55 5.03 2.42
N PRO A 152 8.18 3.84 2.52
CA PRO A 152 9.63 3.81 2.72
C PRO A 152 10.26 4.40 1.45
N PHE A 153 11.24 5.29 1.62
CA PHE A 153 11.93 6.07 0.57
C PHE A 153 11.26 7.41 0.20
N GLU A 154 11.87 8.50 0.69
CA GLU A 154 12.05 9.77 -0.01
C GLU A 154 10.93 10.19 -0.97
N SER A 155 9.85 10.75 -0.41
CA SER A 155 8.89 11.57 -1.17
C SER A 155 9.54 12.80 -1.86
N SER A 156 10.86 12.99 -1.74
CA SER A 156 11.67 14.01 -2.44
C SER A 156 11.86 13.75 -3.94
N HIS A 157 11.82 12.51 -4.44
CA HIS A 157 12.07 12.28 -5.87
C HIS A 157 10.92 12.72 -6.79
N LEU A 158 9.71 12.92 -6.26
CA LEU A 158 8.61 13.54 -7.02
C LEU A 158 8.78 15.06 -7.21
N SER A 159 9.76 15.68 -6.54
CA SER A 159 10.04 17.11 -6.68
C SER A 159 11.05 17.44 -7.77
N ASP A 160 11.66 16.44 -8.42
CA ASP A 160 12.59 16.66 -9.52
C ASP A 160 11.92 16.41 -10.88
N PRO A 161 11.47 17.46 -11.59
CA PRO A 161 10.82 17.32 -12.90
C PRO A 161 11.78 16.80 -13.99
N SER A 162 13.07 16.63 -13.71
CA SER A 162 14.03 16.02 -14.64
C SER A 162 14.04 14.49 -14.60
N LEU A 163 13.28 13.84 -13.71
CA LEU A 163 12.94 12.43 -13.87
C LEU A 163 11.88 12.30 -14.98
N SER A 164 12.30 12.60 -16.21
CA SER A 164 11.72 11.95 -17.38
C SER A 164 11.82 10.47 -17.10
N PHE A 165 10.71 9.86 -16.70
CA PHE A 165 10.53 8.41 -16.70
C PHE A 165 10.81 8.00 -18.14
N ASP A 166 12.06 7.65 -18.40
CA ASP A 166 12.54 7.30 -19.72
C ASP A 166 11.83 5.99 -20.03
N SER A 167 10.67 6.11 -20.68
CA SER A 167 9.77 4.98 -20.97
C SER A 167 10.43 3.93 -21.87
N SER A 168 11.67 4.20 -22.30
CA SER A 168 12.60 3.33 -23.01
C SER A 168 13.24 2.27 -22.11
N ALA A 169 13.43 2.53 -20.81
CA ALA A 169 13.73 1.49 -19.83
C ALA A 169 12.41 1.05 -19.20
N GLY A 170 11.82 -0.03 -19.73
CA GLY A 170 10.51 -0.57 -19.33
C GLY A 170 10.40 -1.08 -17.87
N GLY A 171 11.07 -0.42 -16.92
CA GLY A 171 10.90 -0.61 -15.50
C GLY A 171 9.46 -0.33 -15.09
N SER A 172 8.80 -1.35 -14.56
CA SER A 172 7.47 -1.23 -14.01
C SER A 172 7.51 -0.29 -12.80
N VAL A 173 6.68 0.76 -12.76
CA VAL A 173 6.50 1.63 -11.58
C VAL A 173 6.15 0.81 -10.33
N TYR A 174 5.58 -0.39 -10.52
CA TYR A 174 5.26 -1.34 -9.45
C TYR A 174 6.48 -2.10 -8.91
N ALA A 175 7.63 -2.09 -9.60
CA ALA A 175 8.86 -2.71 -9.12
C ALA A 175 9.51 -1.93 -7.96
N GLU A 176 9.24 -0.63 -7.88
CA GLU A 176 9.72 0.27 -6.83
C GLU A 176 8.67 0.56 -5.76
N THR A 177 7.41 0.19 -6.01
CA THR A 177 6.33 0.39 -5.03
C THR A 177 6.38 -0.72 -3.97
N GLY A 178 6.45 -0.35 -2.69
CA GLY A 178 6.35 -1.29 -1.58
C GLY A 178 5.08 -2.15 -1.67
N ARG A 179 5.16 -3.42 -1.31
CA ARG A 179 4.01 -4.34 -1.35
C ARG A 179 2.93 -3.91 -0.37
N GLU A 180 3.33 -3.33 0.77
CA GLU A 180 2.39 -2.74 1.72
C GLU A 180 1.59 -1.58 1.09
N THR A 181 2.20 -0.78 0.22
CA THR A 181 1.48 0.28 -0.52
C THR A 181 0.42 -0.31 -1.46
N ALA A 182 0.68 -1.47 -2.07
CA ALA A 182 -0.33 -2.16 -2.90
C ALA A 182 -1.49 -2.70 -2.05
N VAL A 183 -1.21 -3.17 -0.84
CA VAL A 183 -2.26 -3.54 0.14
C VAL A 183 -3.06 -2.31 0.58
N PHE A 184 -2.40 -1.16 0.77
CA PHE A 184 -3.08 0.08 1.07
C PHE A 184 -4.01 0.53 -0.08
N ASP A 185 -3.57 0.41 -1.34
CA ASP A 185 -4.44 0.67 -2.49
C ASP A 185 -5.65 -0.29 -2.56
N MET A 186 -5.47 -1.56 -2.15
CA MET A 186 -6.57 -2.52 -2.01
C MET A 186 -7.55 -2.10 -0.89
N PHE A 187 -7.03 -1.64 0.25
CA PHE A 187 -7.85 -1.07 1.32
C PHE A 187 -8.68 0.12 0.84
N ILE A 188 -8.09 1.05 0.08
CA ILE A 188 -8.84 2.17 -0.52
C ILE A 188 -9.99 1.64 -1.38
N ALA A 189 -9.73 0.64 -2.24
CA ALA A 189 -10.76 0.07 -3.10
C ALA A 189 -11.92 -0.53 -2.30
N VAL A 190 -11.62 -1.31 -1.25
CA VAL A 190 -12.61 -1.91 -0.35
C VAL A 190 -13.39 -0.82 0.38
N ARG A 191 -12.69 0.15 0.98
CA ARG A 191 -13.29 1.19 1.83
C ARG A 191 -14.20 2.12 1.04
N VAL A 192 -13.75 2.62 -0.12
CA VAL A 192 -14.56 3.49 -0.98
C VAL A 192 -15.83 2.74 -1.42
N GLY A 193 -15.73 1.46 -1.78
CA GLY A 193 -16.88 0.64 -2.17
C GLY A 193 -17.84 0.33 -1.02
N GLU A 194 -17.33 0.12 0.19
CA GLU A 194 -18.15 -0.06 1.40
C GLU A 194 -18.88 1.22 1.80
N GLU A 195 -18.19 2.37 1.76
CA GLU A 195 -18.80 3.66 2.03
C GLU A 195 -19.95 3.95 1.05
N LEU A 196 -19.76 3.69 -0.26
CA LEU A 196 -20.81 3.87 -1.26
C LEU A 196 -22.03 3.00 -0.97
N ARG A 197 -21.81 1.69 -0.75
CA ARG A 197 -22.92 0.76 -0.46
C ARG A 197 -23.69 1.12 0.80
N ARG A 198 -22.99 1.62 1.84
CA ARG A 198 -23.63 2.04 3.09
C ARG A 198 -24.55 3.23 2.89
N VAL A 199 -24.18 4.17 2.02
CA VAL A 199 -25.06 5.32 1.75
C VAL A 199 -26.19 4.96 0.78
N GLU A 200 -25.94 4.06 -0.17
CA GLU A 200 -27.00 3.56 -1.06
C GLU A 200 -28.02 2.67 -0.32
N SER A 201 -27.62 1.99 0.75
CA SER A 201 -28.47 1.10 1.53
C SER A 201 -28.02 1.00 2.99
N GLU A 202 -28.90 1.41 3.91
CA GLU A 202 -28.71 1.24 5.35
C GLU A 202 -28.61 -0.23 5.78
N LEU A 203 -29.14 -1.15 4.96
CA LEU A 203 -29.11 -2.59 5.18
C LEU A 203 -27.85 -3.26 4.59
N SER A 204 -26.90 -2.50 4.03
CA SER A 204 -25.68 -3.10 3.50
C SER A 204 -24.80 -3.65 4.62
N GLU A 205 -24.61 -4.97 4.63
CA GLU A 205 -23.62 -5.62 5.48
C GLU A 205 -22.18 -5.31 5.03
N GLY A 206 -21.25 -5.32 5.99
CA GLY A 206 -19.82 -5.17 5.73
C GLY A 206 -19.26 -6.39 5.00
N SER A 207 -18.27 -6.21 4.11
CA SER A 207 -17.74 -7.32 3.32
C SER A 207 -16.82 -8.26 4.10
N GLY A 208 -16.31 -7.82 5.24
CA GLY A 208 -15.24 -8.51 5.98
C GLY A 208 -13.87 -8.44 5.30
N ALA A 209 -13.75 -7.85 4.09
CA ALA A 209 -12.48 -7.75 3.37
C ALA A 209 -11.45 -6.91 4.12
N GLU A 210 -11.88 -5.91 4.90
CA GLU A 210 -10.99 -5.15 5.79
C GLU A 210 -10.29 -6.08 6.80
N TRP A 211 -11.02 -7.05 7.36
CA TRP A 211 -10.44 -7.99 8.30
C TRP A 211 -9.33 -8.82 7.64
N GLU A 212 -9.57 -9.32 6.43
CA GLU A 212 -8.56 -10.06 5.66
C GLU A 212 -7.33 -9.21 5.36
N ILE A 213 -7.53 -7.94 5.01
CA ILE A 213 -6.44 -6.99 4.76
C ILE A 213 -5.53 -6.88 5.99
N PHE A 214 -6.06 -6.59 7.18
CA PHE A 214 -5.23 -6.34 8.35
C PHE A 214 -4.74 -7.61 9.08
N HIS A 215 -5.37 -8.76 8.85
CA HIS A 215 -4.97 -10.02 9.50
C HIS A 215 -4.04 -10.86 8.63
N MET A 216 -4.15 -10.75 7.31
CA MET A 216 -3.42 -11.61 6.38
C MET A 216 -2.52 -10.78 5.46
N LEU A 217 -3.09 -9.83 4.71
CA LEU A 217 -2.38 -9.20 3.59
C LEU A 217 -1.36 -8.15 4.05
N GLN A 218 -1.73 -7.25 4.95
CA GLN A 218 -0.86 -6.18 5.43
C GLN A 218 0.36 -6.74 6.18
N PRO A 219 0.22 -7.67 7.14
CA PRO A 219 1.39 -8.22 7.82
C PRO A 219 2.30 -9.02 6.89
N ALA A 220 1.73 -9.76 5.93
CA ALA A 220 2.52 -10.49 4.94
C ALA A 220 3.30 -9.55 4.02
N ALA A 221 2.64 -8.54 3.45
CA ALA A 221 3.27 -7.52 2.61
C ALA A 221 4.35 -6.74 3.37
N ARG A 222 4.12 -6.42 4.65
CA ARG A 222 5.10 -5.77 5.50
C ARG A 222 6.35 -6.63 5.71
N ILE A 223 6.18 -7.94 5.97
CA ILE A 223 7.32 -8.86 6.06
C ILE A 223 8.07 -8.90 4.73
N GLU A 224 7.36 -8.98 3.60
CA GLU A 224 7.96 -8.98 2.26
C GLU A 224 8.79 -7.71 1.97
N ASP A 225 8.32 -6.55 2.43
CA ASP A 225 9.06 -5.29 2.33
C ASP A 225 10.28 -5.29 3.27
N LEU A 226 10.13 -5.75 4.51
CA LEU A 226 11.24 -5.86 5.49
C LEU A 226 12.31 -6.88 5.08
N LEU A 227 11.96 -7.90 4.30
CA LEU A 227 12.92 -8.85 3.75
C LEU A 227 13.98 -8.19 2.86
N SER A 228 13.71 -7.00 2.31
CA SER A 228 14.72 -6.21 1.59
C SER A 228 15.87 -5.71 2.49
N THR A 229 15.68 -5.68 3.80
CA THR A 229 16.71 -5.28 4.76
C THR A 229 17.68 -6.41 5.10
N LEU A 230 17.36 -7.66 4.71
CA LEU A 230 18.26 -8.79 4.87
C LEU A 230 19.49 -8.65 3.96
N PRO A 231 20.61 -9.32 4.31
CA PRO A 231 21.82 -9.28 3.50
C PRO A 231 21.57 -9.66 2.03
N PRO A 232 22.26 -9.01 1.07
CA PRO A 232 22.02 -9.20 -0.36
C PRO A 232 22.34 -10.62 -0.87
N HIS A 233 23.13 -11.38 -0.11
CA HIS A 233 23.44 -12.79 -0.39
C HIS A 233 22.28 -13.75 -0.03
N LEU A 234 21.29 -13.28 0.73
CA LEU A 234 20.05 -14.02 1.00
C LEU A 234 18.93 -13.55 0.07
N ILE A 235 18.77 -12.23 -0.11
CA ILE A 235 17.71 -11.64 -0.91
C ILE A 235 18.28 -10.53 -1.80
N THR A 236 18.07 -10.63 -3.11
CA THR A 236 18.53 -9.63 -4.07
C THR A 236 17.39 -8.66 -4.42
N PRO A 237 17.56 -7.34 -4.20
CA PRO A 237 16.64 -6.34 -4.70
C PRO A 237 16.68 -6.32 -6.23
N ILE A 238 15.50 -6.33 -6.88
CA ILE A 238 15.36 -6.67 -8.31
C ILE A 238 15.74 -5.54 -9.29
N SER A 239 16.22 -4.40 -8.80
CA SER A 239 16.46 -3.20 -9.61
C SER A 239 17.44 -3.37 -10.80
N ILE A 240 18.06 -4.55 -11.03
CA ILE A 240 19.24 -4.66 -11.90
C ILE A 240 19.17 -5.75 -13.01
N LEU A 241 18.17 -6.64 -13.06
CA LEU A 241 18.25 -7.77 -14.03
C LEU A 241 17.45 -7.56 -15.33
N PRO A 242 18.12 -7.45 -16.50
CA PRO A 242 17.49 -7.28 -17.81
C PRO A 242 16.77 -8.54 -18.33
N SER A 243 16.95 -9.68 -17.67
CA SER A 243 16.11 -10.87 -17.89
C SER A 243 15.89 -11.60 -16.56
N PRO A 244 14.65 -11.98 -16.21
CA PRO A 244 14.39 -12.71 -14.97
C PRO A 244 15.09 -14.08 -15.01
N PRO A 245 15.97 -14.39 -14.05
CA PRO A 245 16.59 -15.71 -14.00
C PRO A 245 15.52 -16.78 -13.80
N SER A 246 15.76 -17.98 -14.34
CA SER A 246 14.89 -19.11 -14.08
C SER A 246 14.73 -19.27 -12.55
N PRO A 247 13.49 -19.36 -12.03
CA PRO A 247 13.23 -19.47 -10.60
C PRO A 247 13.85 -20.77 -10.10
N LYS A 248 14.98 -20.66 -9.40
CA LYS A 248 15.64 -21.78 -8.74
C LYS A 248 15.61 -21.50 -7.25
N ARG A 249 15.50 -22.55 -6.43
CA ARG A 249 15.69 -22.53 -4.97
C ARG A 249 17.16 -22.25 -4.56
N THR A 250 17.87 -21.47 -5.34
CA THR A 250 19.26 -21.11 -5.05
C THR A 250 19.29 -19.69 -4.51
N LEU A 251 19.95 -19.51 -3.37
CA LEU A 251 20.20 -18.18 -2.83
C LEU A 251 21.21 -17.44 -3.73
N PRO A 252 21.08 -16.11 -3.88
CA PRO A 252 20.08 -15.24 -3.25
C PRO A 252 18.69 -15.32 -3.91
N LEU A 253 17.63 -15.10 -3.12
CA LEU A 253 16.25 -15.07 -3.63
C LEU A 253 15.92 -13.72 -4.25
N PRO A 254 15.32 -13.67 -5.45
CA PRO A 254 14.90 -12.42 -6.06
C PRO A 254 13.65 -11.85 -5.38
N GLN A 255 13.74 -10.65 -4.79
CA GLN A 255 12.70 -10.08 -3.92
C GLN A 255 11.29 -10.01 -4.52
N ALA A 256 11.11 -9.63 -5.79
CA ALA A 256 9.78 -9.58 -6.41
C ALA A 256 9.15 -10.95 -6.67
N LEU A 257 9.94 -12.05 -6.64
CA LEU A 257 9.38 -13.39 -6.74
C LEU A 257 9.07 -13.99 -5.36
N VAL A 258 9.62 -13.44 -4.28
CA VAL A 258 9.33 -13.89 -2.91
C VAL A 258 7.89 -13.56 -2.54
N ASN A 259 7.20 -14.48 -1.90
CA ASN A 259 5.87 -14.27 -1.34
C ASN A 259 5.80 -14.89 0.06
N ILE A 260 5.16 -14.20 0.99
CA ILE A 260 4.96 -14.64 2.36
C ILE A 260 3.50 -15.01 2.57
N SER A 261 3.27 -16.24 2.99
CA SER A 261 1.97 -16.70 3.45
C SER A 261 2.01 -16.84 4.96
N LEU A 262 1.15 -16.11 5.65
CA LEU A 262 1.01 -16.21 7.10
C LEU A 262 -0.12 -17.15 7.48
N SER A 263 0.13 -17.95 8.52
CA SER A 263 -0.87 -18.70 9.26
C SER A 263 -0.73 -18.35 10.74
N PRO A 264 -1.71 -18.70 11.61
CA PRO A 264 -1.64 -18.36 13.03
C PRO A 264 -0.38 -18.81 13.76
N ASN A 265 0.34 -19.81 13.21
CA ASN A 265 1.50 -20.42 13.85
C ASN A 265 2.75 -20.40 12.99
N TRP A 266 2.65 -20.12 11.69
CA TRP A 266 3.74 -20.32 10.74
C TRP A 266 3.77 -19.20 9.71
N ALA A 267 4.98 -18.84 9.29
CA ALA A 267 5.24 -18.05 8.10
C ALA A 267 5.89 -18.95 7.05
N SER A 268 5.26 -19.06 5.89
CA SER A 268 5.77 -19.83 4.76
C SER A 268 6.32 -18.87 3.71
N VAL A 269 7.57 -19.08 3.30
CA VAL A 269 8.22 -18.32 2.23
C VAL A 269 8.09 -19.10 0.93
N TRP A 270 7.56 -18.45 -0.10
CA TRP A 270 7.33 -19.01 -1.43
C TRP A 270 8.12 -18.23 -2.48
N ILE A 271 8.52 -18.91 -3.56
CA ILE A 271 9.01 -18.26 -4.78
C ILE A 271 8.00 -18.51 -5.89
N ASN A 272 7.55 -17.43 -6.50
CA ASN A 272 6.70 -17.48 -7.68
C ASN A 272 7.57 -17.73 -8.91
N ALA A 273 7.39 -18.90 -9.53
CA ALA A 273 8.11 -19.26 -10.74
C ALA A 273 7.55 -18.62 -12.03
N GLN A 274 6.48 -17.83 -11.93
CA GLN A 274 5.84 -17.24 -13.10
C GLN A 274 6.46 -15.89 -13.45
N VAL A 275 7.30 -15.90 -14.48
CA VAL A 275 7.58 -14.69 -15.26
C VAL A 275 6.30 -14.37 -16.05
N VAL A 276 5.80 -13.14 -15.94
CA VAL A 276 4.59 -12.66 -16.65
C VAL A 276 4.92 -12.39 -18.12
N GLU A 277 5.47 -13.38 -18.83
CA GLU A 277 5.71 -13.33 -20.27
C GLU A 277 4.84 -14.38 -20.98
N GLY A 278 3.81 -13.88 -21.66
CA GLY A 278 3.06 -14.65 -22.66
C GLY A 278 1.88 -15.46 -22.12
N LEU A 279 0.74 -15.34 -22.80
CA LEU A 279 -0.58 -15.93 -22.49
C LEU A 279 -0.66 -17.47 -22.38
N LYS A 280 0.45 -18.23 -22.36
CA LYS A 280 0.41 -19.68 -22.22
C LYS A 280 0.55 -20.08 -20.75
N ARG A 281 -0.58 -20.04 -20.03
CA ARG A 281 -0.72 -20.65 -18.69
C ARG A 281 -0.48 -22.15 -18.76
N LYS A 282 0.76 -22.58 -18.65
CA LYS A 282 1.12 -23.98 -18.44
C LYS A 282 1.77 -24.12 -17.07
N GLY A 283 0.93 -24.29 -16.03
CA GLY A 283 1.30 -24.93 -14.77
C GLY A 283 2.52 -24.40 -14.00
N GLY A 284 2.84 -23.10 -14.06
CA GLY A 284 3.90 -22.53 -13.21
C GLY A 284 3.42 -22.51 -11.75
N GLY A 285 3.87 -23.47 -10.95
CA GLY A 285 3.50 -23.61 -9.54
C GLY A 285 4.27 -22.64 -8.64
N LYS A 286 3.66 -22.31 -7.49
CA LYS A 286 4.38 -21.68 -6.38
C LYS A 286 5.27 -22.74 -5.73
N GLU A 287 6.54 -22.44 -5.53
CA GLU A 287 7.46 -23.35 -4.85
C GLU A 287 7.74 -22.84 -3.44
N MET A 288 7.43 -23.64 -2.43
CA MET A 288 7.73 -23.31 -1.03
C MET A 288 9.23 -23.43 -0.79
N VAL A 289 9.87 -22.41 -0.24
CA VAL A 289 11.30 -22.44 0.10
C VAL A 289 11.48 -22.99 1.49
N LEU A 290 10.79 -22.38 2.47
CA LEU A 290 10.91 -22.72 3.87
C LEU A 290 9.65 -22.32 4.64
N GLU A 291 9.52 -22.87 5.84
CA GLU A 291 8.43 -22.59 6.78
C GLU A 291 9.05 -22.34 8.17
N VAL A 292 8.64 -21.26 8.83
CA VAL A 292 9.19 -20.81 10.11
C VAL A 292 8.08 -20.74 11.16
N ASP A 293 8.36 -21.20 12.38
CA ASP A 293 7.43 -21.09 13.52
C ASP A 293 7.37 -19.64 14.03
N VAL A 294 6.17 -19.06 14.06
CA VAL A 294 5.90 -17.68 14.45
C VAL A 294 5.30 -17.59 15.86
N ARG A 295 4.96 -18.71 16.51
CA ARG A 295 4.23 -18.72 17.80
C ARG A 295 4.87 -17.91 18.91
N ARG A 296 6.21 -17.82 18.91
CA ARG A 296 6.99 -17.13 19.95
C ARG A 296 7.46 -15.74 19.51
N VAL A 297 7.06 -15.33 18.31
CA VAL A 297 7.56 -14.13 17.66
C VAL A 297 6.46 -13.09 17.71
N GLY A 298 6.61 -12.11 18.60
CA GLY A 298 5.58 -11.10 18.86
C GLY A 298 5.54 -9.96 17.83
N THR A 299 6.56 -9.82 16.99
CA THR A 299 6.73 -8.69 16.05
C THR A 299 7.07 -9.16 14.64
N LEU A 300 6.75 -8.37 13.62
CA LEU A 300 7.01 -8.71 12.22
C LEU A 300 8.51 -8.74 11.92
N GLU A 301 9.28 -7.85 12.54
CA GLU A 301 10.74 -7.81 12.47
C GLU A 301 11.34 -9.09 13.06
N GLY A 302 10.75 -9.61 14.14
CA GLY A 302 11.15 -10.89 14.70
C GLY A 302 10.90 -12.04 13.72
N VAL A 303 9.83 -11.97 12.93
CA VAL A 303 9.53 -13.00 11.90
C VAL A 303 10.57 -12.92 10.79
N VAL A 304 10.90 -11.71 10.35
CA VAL A 304 11.95 -11.46 9.34
C VAL A 304 13.31 -11.97 9.83
N ALA A 305 13.67 -11.72 11.09
CA ALA A 305 14.90 -12.23 11.68
C ALA A 305 14.95 -13.77 11.65
N ARG A 306 13.86 -14.44 12.03
CA ARG A 306 13.76 -15.91 11.95
C ARG A 306 13.81 -16.45 10.52
N VAL A 307 13.21 -15.75 9.57
CA VAL A 307 13.32 -16.09 8.15
C VAL A 307 14.77 -15.94 7.69
N GLY A 308 15.47 -14.88 8.10
CA GLY A 308 16.90 -14.68 7.83
C GLY A 308 17.75 -15.83 8.35
N GLU A 309 17.59 -16.21 9.64
CA GLU A 309 18.26 -17.37 10.24
C GLU A 309 18.02 -18.65 9.43
N ALA A 310 16.77 -18.94 9.07
CA ALA A 310 16.42 -20.13 8.31
C ALA A 310 16.98 -20.12 6.87
N LEU A 311 17.10 -18.96 6.23
CA LEU A 311 17.74 -18.82 4.93
C LEU A 311 19.25 -19.04 5.02
N ASP A 312 19.90 -18.56 6.07
CA ASP A 312 21.32 -18.83 6.31
C ASP A 312 21.60 -20.31 6.59
N ASP A 313 20.76 -20.97 7.39
CA ASP A 313 20.84 -22.42 7.62
C ASP A 313 20.72 -23.20 6.30
N LEU A 314 19.74 -22.83 5.45
CA LEU A 314 19.58 -23.40 4.11
C LEU A 314 20.84 -23.20 3.24
N ARG A 315 21.50 -22.04 3.34
CA ARG A 315 22.75 -21.72 2.63
C ARG A 315 23.90 -22.63 3.07
N LEU A 316 23.97 -22.92 4.37
CA LEU A 316 24.98 -23.80 4.97
C LEU A 316 24.66 -25.29 4.78
N GLY A 317 23.46 -25.62 4.31
CA GLY A 317 23.00 -27.00 4.09
C GLY A 317 22.59 -27.72 5.39
N LEU A 318 22.15 -26.96 6.40
CA LEU A 318 21.70 -27.45 7.70
C LEU A 318 20.21 -27.83 7.73
#